data_AF-A0A1B5L4S7-F1
#
_entry.id   AF-A0A1B5L4S7-F1
#
_cell.length_a   1.000
_cell.length_b   1.000
_cell.length_c   1.000
_cell.angle_alpha   90.00
_cell.angle_beta   90.00
_cell.angle_gamma   90.00
#
_symmetry.space_group_name_H-M   'P 1'
#
loop_
_entity.id
_entity.type
_entity.pdbx_description
1 polymer ?
#
loop_
_entity_poly.entity_id
_entity_poly.type
_entity_poly.pdbx_seq_one_letter_code
_entity_poly.pdbx_strand_id
1 'polypeptide(L)'
;MDTFRTSRNAVVELAARYRELVSQLRAGAGADADATRDEAAEKLLFSEMFEICLWGNATDLSLLTNLTYEDIQKLQGSEARKAAEKNILINDLPAAYDLLKKARDEGSKERRVDFVLDNSGFELYVDLALAGFLLTSGLATQVILRPKSIPWFVSDVLPADFGLLLNALANPRAFFETQSEDDRLQGKTPAPLADKDADDLVFVFQDWARLHAEGQLVMRPNRYWTAGGSFWRLPSEAPELHEDLKGADLVIFKGDLNYRKLTGDARWDPTTPWTAALGPMGPGSGVNVLSLRTCKADVVVGLPPGKDEELRATENGGGNSGARRWAFYGKWAVVCLSRGS
;
A
#
# COMPACT_ATOMS: atom_id res chain seq x y z
N MET A 1 7.84 16.69 -0.82
CA MET A 1 6.54 17.35 -0.61
C MET A 1 5.95 17.97 -1.88
N ASP A 2 6.75 18.42 -2.85
CA ASP A 2 6.21 19.00 -4.09
C ASP A 2 5.41 18.00 -4.94
N THR A 3 5.88 16.75 -5.04
CA THR A 3 5.12 15.65 -5.67
C THR A 3 3.81 15.33 -4.95
N PHE A 4 3.70 15.60 -3.65
CA PHE A 4 2.44 15.44 -2.91
C PHE A 4 1.47 16.58 -3.23
N ARG A 5 1.99 17.80 -3.38
CA ARG A 5 1.23 18.98 -3.79
C ARG A 5 0.61 18.81 -5.17
N THR A 6 1.31 18.20 -6.13
CA THR A 6 0.77 17.95 -7.47
C THR A 6 -0.38 16.92 -7.46
N SER A 7 -0.43 16.04 -6.47
CA SER A 7 -1.52 15.09 -6.25
C SER A 7 -2.75 15.68 -5.54
N ARG A 8 -2.87 17.02 -5.44
CA ARG A 8 -3.94 17.71 -4.70
C ARG A 8 -5.34 17.13 -4.89
N ASN A 9 -5.77 16.91 -6.13
CA ASN A 9 -7.13 16.44 -6.41
C ASN A 9 -7.37 15.03 -5.84
N ALA A 10 -6.41 14.13 -6.01
CA ALA A 10 -6.47 12.78 -5.47
C ALA A 10 -6.43 12.77 -3.93
N VAL A 11 -5.63 13.67 -3.34
CA VAL A 11 -5.53 13.84 -1.88
C VAL A 11 -6.87 14.26 -1.29
N VAL A 12 -7.49 15.29 -1.87
CA VAL A 12 -8.79 15.82 -1.42
C VAL A 12 -9.91 14.80 -1.59
N GLU A 13 -10.01 14.15 -2.76
CA GLU A 13 -11.03 13.13 -3.00
C GLU A 13 -10.89 11.98 -1.99
N LEU A 14 -9.68 11.44 -1.82
CA LEU A 14 -9.46 10.36 -0.86
C LEU A 14 -9.71 10.79 0.59
N ALA A 15 -9.47 12.06 0.95
CA ALA A 15 -9.77 12.56 2.29
C ALA A 15 -11.28 12.52 2.60
N ALA A 16 -12.10 13.01 1.67
CA ALA A 16 -13.55 12.99 1.80
C ALA A 16 -14.06 11.55 1.97
N ARG A 17 -13.55 10.64 1.13
CA ARG A 17 -13.94 9.22 1.12
C ARG A 17 -13.49 8.47 2.35
N TYR A 18 -12.25 8.69 2.79
CA TYR A 18 -11.74 8.14 4.03
C TYR A 18 -12.60 8.58 5.23
N ARG A 19 -12.98 9.86 5.29
CA ARG A 19 -13.86 10.37 6.34
C ARG A 19 -15.21 9.65 6.37
N GLU A 20 -15.85 9.52 5.21
CA GLU A 20 -17.13 8.79 5.08
C GLU A 20 -16.98 7.34 5.54
N LEU A 21 -15.96 6.65 5.03
CA LEU A 21 -15.68 5.26 5.36
C LEU A 21 -15.46 5.04 6.86
N VAL A 22 -14.57 5.82 7.47
CA VAL A 22 -14.23 5.69 8.89
C VAL A 22 -15.43 6.03 9.77
N SER A 23 -16.23 7.01 9.38
CA SER A 23 -17.45 7.37 10.12
C SER A 23 -18.48 6.23 10.09
N GLN A 24 -18.67 5.60 8.93
CA GLN A 24 -19.57 4.44 8.79
C GLN A 24 -19.07 3.24 9.61
N LEU A 25 -17.78 2.90 9.51
CA LEU A 25 -17.19 1.80 10.28
C LEU A 25 -17.32 2.00 11.79
N ARG A 26 -17.14 3.24 12.28
CA ARG A 26 -17.30 3.58 13.70
C ARG A 26 -18.75 3.50 14.17
N ALA A 27 -19.67 4.01 13.36
CA ALA A 27 -21.10 3.92 13.67
C ALA A 27 -21.57 2.46 13.73
N GLY A 28 -20.99 1.60 12.88
CA GLY A 28 -21.27 0.17 12.85
C GLY A 28 -20.61 -0.66 13.96
N ALA A 29 -19.60 -0.15 14.68
CA ALA A 29 -18.81 -0.89 15.67
C ALA A 29 -19.50 -1.08 17.05
N GLY A 30 -20.83 -0.97 17.13
CA GLY A 30 -21.61 -1.23 18.35
C GLY A 30 -21.67 -2.72 18.75
N ALA A 31 -22.25 -3.03 19.91
CA ALA A 31 -22.22 -4.38 20.53
C ALA A 31 -22.84 -5.53 19.71
N ASP A 32 -23.53 -5.26 18.59
CA ASP A 32 -24.11 -6.24 17.65
C ASP A 32 -23.40 -6.27 16.27
N ALA A 33 -22.26 -5.58 16.11
CA ALA A 33 -21.58 -5.35 14.82
C ALA A 33 -21.17 -6.62 14.04
N ASP A 34 -20.81 -7.69 14.74
CA ASP A 34 -20.34 -8.95 14.13
C ASP A 34 -21.47 -9.74 13.44
N ALA A 35 -22.73 -9.53 13.84
CA ALA A 35 -23.86 -10.28 13.30
C ALA A 35 -24.38 -9.74 11.95
N THR A 36 -23.96 -8.54 11.54
CA THR A 36 -24.47 -7.83 10.34
C THR A 36 -23.40 -7.34 9.37
N ARG A 37 -22.12 -7.70 9.57
CA ARG A 37 -21.05 -7.32 8.62
C ARG A 37 -21.19 -8.11 7.32
N ASP A 38 -21.50 -7.41 6.24
CA ASP A 38 -21.46 -7.96 4.89
C ASP A 38 -20.00 -8.28 4.53
N GLU A 39 -19.60 -9.54 4.73
CA GLU A 39 -18.25 -10.04 4.45
C GLU A 39 -17.85 -9.80 2.98
N ALA A 40 -18.79 -9.95 2.04
CA ALA A 40 -18.50 -9.73 0.64
C ALA A 40 -18.17 -8.26 0.36
N ALA A 41 -18.89 -7.33 1.00
CA ALA A 41 -18.61 -5.91 0.88
C ALA A 41 -17.32 -5.50 1.62
N GLU A 42 -17.02 -6.05 2.80
CA GLU A 42 -15.76 -5.80 3.51
C GLU A 42 -14.55 -6.31 2.70
N LYS A 43 -14.66 -7.51 2.12
CA LYS A 43 -13.62 -8.09 1.25
C LYS A 43 -13.38 -7.25 0.00
N LEU A 44 -14.44 -6.67 -0.57
CA LEU A 44 -14.34 -5.78 -1.71
C LEU A 44 -13.66 -4.46 -1.32
N LEU A 45 -14.10 -3.83 -0.24
CA LEU A 45 -13.47 -2.62 0.29
C LEU A 45 -11.99 -2.85 0.62
N PHE A 46 -11.66 -4.01 1.20
CA PHE A 46 -10.28 -4.43 1.42
C PHE A 46 -9.49 -4.42 0.11
N SER A 47 -9.99 -5.07 -0.95
CA SER A 47 -9.32 -5.07 -2.24
C SER A 47 -9.11 -3.66 -2.79
N GLU A 48 -10.11 -2.79 -2.75
CA GLU A 48 -9.99 -1.42 -3.27
C GLU A 48 -8.95 -0.59 -2.51
N MET A 49 -8.95 -0.66 -1.17
CA MET A 49 -7.97 0.04 -0.34
C MET A 49 -6.54 -0.46 -0.62
N PHE A 50 -6.36 -1.76 -0.85
CA PHE A 50 -5.07 -2.33 -1.22
C PHE A 50 -4.65 -1.99 -2.65
N GLU A 51 -5.58 -1.89 -3.60
CA GLU A 51 -5.29 -1.50 -4.98
C GLU A 51 -4.90 -0.03 -5.08
N ILE A 52 -5.56 0.88 -4.34
CA ILE A 52 -5.12 2.29 -4.22
C ILE A 52 -3.70 2.36 -3.66
N CYS A 53 -3.40 1.54 -2.66
CA CYS A 53 -2.07 1.43 -2.06
C CYS A 53 -1.01 0.85 -3.03
N LEU A 54 -1.41 -0.11 -3.87
CA LEU A 54 -0.55 -0.75 -4.88
C LEU A 54 -0.13 0.21 -5.99
N TRP A 55 -1.09 1.00 -6.50
CA TRP A 55 -0.88 1.90 -7.61
C TRP A 55 -0.33 3.27 -7.17
N GLY A 56 -0.64 3.72 -5.95
CA GLY A 56 -0.15 4.98 -5.40
C GLY A 56 -0.44 6.15 -6.35
N ASN A 57 0.60 6.84 -6.82
CA ASN A 57 0.45 7.96 -7.75
C ASN A 57 -0.11 7.57 -9.13
N ALA A 58 -0.07 6.28 -9.48
CA ALA A 58 -0.65 5.74 -10.71
C ALA A 58 -2.11 5.30 -10.53
N THR A 59 -2.70 5.52 -9.35
CA THR A 59 -4.11 5.19 -9.08
C THR A 59 -5.02 6.00 -9.99
N ASP A 60 -5.93 5.32 -10.68
CA ASP A 60 -7.01 5.96 -11.43
C ASP A 60 -7.97 6.62 -10.44
N LEU A 61 -8.30 7.91 -10.64
CA LEU A 61 -9.21 8.65 -9.76
C LEU A 61 -10.59 7.96 -9.63
N SER A 62 -11.01 7.18 -10.62
CA SER A 62 -12.23 6.37 -10.56
C SER A 62 -12.19 5.23 -9.54
N LEU A 63 -11.01 4.82 -9.07
CA LEU A 63 -10.86 3.91 -7.94
C LEU A 63 -11.08 4.62 -6.60
N LEU A 64 -10.83 5.93 -6.53
CA LEU A 64 -11.03 6.70 -5.30
C LEU A 64 -12.51 6.95 -5.00
N THR A 65 -13.40 6.86 -6.01
CA THR A 65 -14.82 7.20 -5.85
C THR A 65 -15.66 6.13 -5.14
N ASN A 66 -15.08 4.97 -4.83
CA ASN A 66 -15.83 3.73 -4.55
C ASN A 66 -15.65 3.21 -3.11
N LEU A 67 -15.15 4.03 -2.18
CA LEU A 67 -14.63 3.56 -0.88
C LEU A 67 -15.67 3.42 0.24
N THR A 68 -16.98 3.39 -0.06
CA THR A 68 -18.02 3.18 0.95
C THR A 68 -18.80 1.91 0.68
N TYR A 69 -19.41 1.32 1.73
CA TYR A 69 -20.25 0.12 1.57
C TYR A 69 -21.41 0.36 0.59
N GLU A 70 -22.01 1.55 0.63
CA GLU A 70 -23.11 1.92 -0.28
C GLU A 70 -22.65 2.06 -1.72
N ASP A 71 -21.47 2.62 -1.96
CA ASP A 71 -20.91 2.74 -3.30
C ASP A 71 -20.56 1.35 -3.85
N ILE A 72 -19.91 0.52 -3.02
CA ILE A 72 -19.53 -0.85 -3.36
C ILE A 72 -20.73 -1.71 -3.75
N GLN A 73 -21.85 -1.59 -3.05
CA GLN A 73 -23.08 -2.31 -3.41
C GLN A 73 -23.64 -1.86 -4.77
N LYS A 74 -23.50 -0.57 -5.12
CA LYS A 74 -23.88 -0.04 -6.45
C LYS A 74 -22.90 -0.45 -7.55
N LEU A 75 -21.67 -0.81 -7.19
CA LEU A 75 -20.56 -1.12 -8.10
C LEU A 75 -20.40 -2.60 -8.45
N GLN A 76 -21.27 -3.49 -7.96
CA GLN A 76 -21.25 -4.89 -8.39
C GLN A 76 -21.33 -4.97 -9.93
N GLY A 77 -20.17 -5.18 -10.58
CA GLY A 77 -20.03 -5.26 -12.04
C GLY A 77 -19.38 -4.07 -12.76
N SER A 78 -18.82 -3.06 -12.07
CA SER A 78 -18.26 -1.86 -12.72
C SER A 78 -17.06 -2.14 -13.64
N GLU A 79 -17.00 -1.44 -14.78
CA GLU A 79 -15.91 -1.58 -15.75
C GLU A 79 -14.58 -1.01 -15.23
N ALA A 80 -14.62 0.02 -14.38
CA ALA A 80 -13.43 0.65 -13.80
C ALA A 80 -12.60 -0.33 -12.95
N ARG A 81 -13.27 -1.13 -12.11
CA ARG A 81 -12.62 -2.17 -11.30
C ARG A 81 -12.00 -3.27 -12.18
N LYS A 82 -12.74 -3.76 -13.17
CA LYS A 82 -12.22 -4.76 -14.13
C LYS A 82 -11.01 -4.24 -14.92
N ALA A 83 -10.96 -2.95 -15.21
CA ALA A 83 -9.85 -2.32 -15.91
C ALA A 83 -8.59 -2.20 -15.04
N ALA A 84 -8.74 -1.86 -13.75
CA ALA A 84 -7.64 -1.82 -12.79
C ALA A 84 -7.10 -3.23 -12.48
N GLU A 85 -7.99 -4.20 -12.23
CA GLU A 85 -7.63 -5.61 -12.01
C GLU A 85 -6.92 -6.22 -13.23
N LYS A 86 -7.24 -5.78 -14.45
CA LYS A 86 -6.61 -6.30 -15.69
C LYS A 86 -5.10 -6.12 -15.71
N ASN A 87 -4.58 -5.08 -15.07
CA ASN A 87 -3.14 -4.80 -15.03
C ASN A 87 -2.44 -5.48 -13.84
N ILE A 88 -3.17 -6.19 -12.98
CA ILE A 88 -2.63 -6.98 -11.87
C ILE A 88 -2.46 -8.42 -12.36
N LEU A 89 -1.21 -8.83 -12.58
CA LEU A 89 -0.85 -10.11 -13.18
C LEU A 89 -0.96 -11.30 -12.21
N ILE A 90 -0.79 -11.04 -10.92
CA ILE A 90 -0.93 -11.99 -9.81
C ILE A 90 -1.68 -11.24 -8.72
N ASN A 91 -2.78 -11.80 -8.20
CA ASN A 91 -3.60 -11.12 -7.21
C ASN A 91 -3.97 -12.03 -6.02
N ASP A 92 -3.12 -12.00 -5.00
CA ASP A 92 -3.34 -12.74 -3.75
C ASP A 92 -4.08 -11.92 -2.67
N LEU A 93 -4.68 -10.77 -3.00
CA LEU A 93 -5.46 -9.96 -2.04
C LEU A 93 -6.59 -10.75 -1.37
N PRO A 94 -7.36 -11.60 -2.08
CA PRO A 94 -8.38 -12.43 -1.42
C PRO A 94 -7.81 -13.31 -0.31
N ALA A 95 -6.62 -13.89 -0.52
CA ALA A 95 -5.97 -14.74 0.46
C ALA A 95 -5.36 -13.95 1.63
N ALA A 96 -4.92 -12.70 1.38
CA ALA A 96 -4.45 -11.79 2.41
C ALA A 96 -5.60 -11.31 3.31
N TYR A 97 -6.78 -11.04 2.75
CA TYR A 97 -7.99 -10.74 3.51
C TYR A 97 -8.36 -11.91 4.42
N ASP A 98 -8.42 -13.13 3.86
CA ASP A 98 -8.79 -14.33 4.63
C ASP A 98 -7.82 -14.58 5.79
N LEU A 99 -6.53 -14.24 5.63
CA LEU A 99 -5.51 -14.33 6.68
C LEU A 99 -5.81 -13.37 7.86
N LEU A 100 -6.04 -12.08 7.58
CA LEU A 100 -6.31 -11.09 8.62
C LEU A 100 -7.68 -11.29 9.27
N LYS A 101 -8.69 -11.66 8.48
CA LYS A 101 -10.02 -12.02 8.97
C LYS A 101 -9.92 -13.20 9.93
N LYS A 102 -9.19 -14.26 9.57
CA LYS A 102 -9.00 -15.42 10.45
C LYS A 102 -8.42 -15.00 11.81
N ALA A 103 -7.37 -14.16 11.82
CA ALA A 103 -6.79 -13.66 13.07
C ALA A 103 -7.80 -12.86 13.92
N ARG A 104 -8.69 -12.10 13.28
CA ARG A 104 -9.79 -11.39 13.94
C ARG A 104 -10.82 -12.36 14.52
N ASP A 105 -11.32 -13.29 13.72
CA ASP A 105 -12.38 -14.23 14.09
C ASP A 105 -11.94 -15.22 15.18
N GLU A 106 -10.64 -15.55 15.23
CA GLU A 106 -10.04 -16.35 16.32
C GLU A 106 -9.88 -15.57 17.63
N GLY A 107 -10.19 -14.27 17.64
CA GLY A 107 -10.17 -13.43 18.83
C GLY A 107 -8.75 -13.07 19.31
N SER A 108 -7.74 -13.14 18.44
CA SER A 108 -6.36 -12.76 18.77
C SER A 108 -6.31 -11.35 19.32
N LYS A 109 -5.86 -11.18 20.57
CA LYS A 109 -5.89 -9.86 21.26
C LYS A 109 -5.04 -8.80 20.55
N GLU A 110 -3.95 -9.24 19.94
CA GLU A 110 -3.05 -8.41 19.17
C GLU A 110 -3.07 -8.92 17.73
N ARG A 111 -3.34 -8.01 16.80
CA ARG A 111 -3.30 -8.26 15.36
C ARG A 111 -2.45 -7.19 14.72
N ARG A 112 -1.22 -7.54 14.36
CA ARG A 112 -0.18 -6.58 13.95
C ARG A 112 0.06 -6.68 12.45
N VAL A 113 -0.02 -5.54 11.76
CA VAL A 113 0.32 -5.44 10.34
C VAL A 113 1.50 -4.48 10.16
N ASP A 114 2.53 -4.93 9.47
CA ASP A 114 3.73 -4.13 9.23
C ASP A 114 3.78 -3.65 7.78
N PHE A 115 4.23 -2.42 7.57
CA PHE A 115 4.46 -1.84 6.25
C PHE A 115 5.95 -1.53 6.09
N VAL A 116 6.65 -2.27 5.24
CA VAL A 116 7.98 -1.90 4.74
C VAL A 116 7.77 -0.92 3.59
N LEU A 117 7.91 0.36 3.90
CA LEU A 117 7.49 1.47 3.05
C LEU A 117 8.42 1.65 1.83
N ASP A 118 7.84 2.16 0.74
CA ASP A 118 8.55 2.63 -0.46
C ASP A 118 8.59 4.17 -0.45
N ASN A 119 7.76 4.85 -1.24
CA ASN A 119 7.87 6.30 -1.45
C ASN A 119 7.05 7.16 -0.47
N SER A 120 7.57 8.36 -0.21
CA SER A 120 6.89 9.46 0.46
C SER A 120 5.85 10.14 -0.42
N GLY A 121 5.19 11.16 0.11
CA GLY A 121 4.16 11.92 -0.60
C GLY A 121 2.85 11.13 -0.71
N PHE A 122 2.29 11.04 -1.92
CA PHE A 122 0.96 10.46 -2.08
C PHE A 122 0.94 8.94 -1.87
N GLU A 123 2.05 8.24 -2.11
CA GLU A 123 2.14 6.81 -1.76
C GLU A 123 2.07 6.59 -0.24
N LEU A 124 2.86 7.32 0.55
CA LEU A 124 2.74 7.29 2.01
C LEU A 124 1.33 7.70 2.49
N TYR A 125 0.69 8.67 1.83
CA TYR A 125 -0.67 9.08 2.18
C TYR A 125 -1.69 7.95 1.98
N VAL A 126 -1.63 7.20 0.88
CA VAL A 126 -2.51 6.04 0.67
C VAL A 126 -2.15 4.87 1.57
N ASP A 127 -0.87 4.68 1.93
CA ASP A 127 -0.44 3.68 2.92
C ASP A 127 -1.09 3.96 4.29
N LEU A 128 -1.15 5.23 4.70
CA LEU A 128 -1.79 5.65 5.94
C LEU A 128 -3.32 5.54 5.90
N ALA A 129 -3.94 5.82 4.75
CA ALA A 129 -5.37 5.59 4.57
C ALA A 129 -5.70 4.10 4.72
N LEU A 130 -4.88 3.21 4.13
CA LEU A 130 -5.03 1.77 4.31
C LEU A 130 -4.80 1.34 5.76
N ALA A 131 -3.77 1.88 6.43
CA ALA A 131 -3.52 1.60 7.85
C ALA A 131 -4.72 2.00 8.74
N GLY A 132 -5.30 3.19 8.49
CA GLY A 132 -6.48 3.68 9.19
C GLY A 132 -7.72 2.80 8.97
N PHE A 133 -7.91 2.30 7.74
CA PHE A 133 -8.95 1.32 7.42
C PHE A 133 -8.73 -0.01 8.15
N LEU A 134 -7.52 -0.58 8.13
CA LEU A 134 -7.21 -1.84 8.80
C LEU A 134 -7.46 -1.76 10.31
N LEU A 135 -7.11 -0.63 10.94
CA LEU A 135 -7.34 -0.37 12.35
C LEU A 135 -8.83 -0.16 12.65
N THR A 136 -9.53 0.63 11.86
CA THR A 136 -10.95 0.95 12.11
C THR A 136 -11.88 -0.23 11.80
N SER A 137 -11.54 -1.06 10.81
CA SER A 137 -12.27 -2.31 10.52
C SER A 137 -12.01 -3.42 11.56
N GLY A 138 -10.95 -3.28 12.36
CA GLY A 138 -10.54 -4.29 13.34
C GLY A 138 -9.79 -5.48 12.74
N LEU A 139 -9.47 -5.44 11.43
CA LEU A 139 -8.57 -6.40 10.77
C LEU A 139 -7.14 -6.33 11.34
N ALA A 140 -6.75 -5.16 11.86
CA ALA A 140 -5.56 -4.97 12.68
C ALA A 140 -5.93 -4.26 13.99
N THR A 141 -5.15 -4.50 15.05
CA THR A 141 -5.18 -3.69 16.28
C THR A 141 -3.97 -2.76 16.36
N GLN A 142 -2.90 -3.07 15.63
CA GLN A 142 -1.70 -2.26 15.52
C GLN A 142 -1.14 -2.31 14.09
N VAL A 143 -0.69 -1.15 13.60
CA VAL A 143 0.04 -1.00 12.35
C VAL A 143 1.43 -0.42 12.63
N ILE A 144 2.46 -1.06 12.08
CA ILE A 144 3.84 -0.60 12.19
C ILE A 144 4.37 -0.18 10.84
N LEU A 145 4.67 1.11 10.71
CA LEU A 145 5.32 1.68 9.55
C LEU A 145 6.84 1.56 9.70
N ARG A 146 7.50 1.03 8.68
CA ARG A 146 8.94 0.77 8.67
C ARG A 146 9.63 1.61 7.60
N PRO A 147 9.93 2.88 7.89
CA PRO A 147 10.61 3.77 6.97
C PRO A 147 12.12 3.46 6.87
N LYS A 148 12.77 4.04 5.86
CA LYS A 148 14.23 4.05 5.73
C LYS A 148 14.85 4.94 6.80
N SER A 149 16.13 4.70 7.13
CA SER A 149 16.84 5.44 8.19
C SER A 149 17.65 6.64 7.67
N ILE A 150 17.88 6.71 6.36
CA ILE A 150 18.65 7.75 5.66
C ILE A 150 18.01 8.00 4.29
N PRO A 151 18.22 9.17 3.66
CA PRO A 151 17.78 9.42 2.29
C PRO A 151 18.18 8.26 1.37
N TRP A 152 17.19 7.67 0.70
CA TRP A 152 17.35 6.43 -0.04
C TRP A 152 16.45 6.49 -1.28
N PHE A 153 16.99 6.08 -2.44
CA PHE A 153 16.25 6.01 -3.72
C PHE A 153 15.37 7.24 -4.02
N VAL A 154 15.87 8.44 -3.72
CA VAL A 154 15.24 9.76 -3.94
C VAL A 154 14.00 10.00 -3.08
N SER A 155 12.97 9.17 -3.22
CA SER A 155 11.65 9.39 -2.65
C SER A 155 11.30 8.49 -1.49
N ASP A 156 12.16 7.54 -1.09
CA ASP A 156 11.80 6.60 -0.04
C ASP A 156 11.48 7.30 1.30
N VAL A 157 10.46 6.78 2.00
CA VAL A 157 9.98 7.37 3.26
C VAL A 157 11.06 7.36 4.33
N LEU A 158 11.29 8.53 4.93
CA LEU A 158 12.01 8.75 6.17
C LEU A 158 11.03 9.07 7.32
N PRO A 159 11.44 8.90 8.59
CA PRO A 159 10.60 9.30 9.72
C PRO A 159 10.12 10.76 9.66
N ALA A 160 10.93 11.67 9.11
CA ALA A 160 10.56 13.08 8.96
C ALA A 160 9.40 13.30 7.97
N ASP A 161 9.28 12.46 6.93
CA ASP A 161 8.24 12.61 5.91
C ASP A 161 6.84 12.38 6.47
N PHE A 162 6.71 11.54 7.50
CA PHE A 162 5.45 11.35 8.22
C PHE A 162 5.00 12.64 8.92
N GLY A 163 5.91 13.29 9.65
CA GLY A 163 5.62 14.57 10.30
C GLY A 163 5.28 15.67 9.28
N LEU A 164 5.99 15.72 8.15
CA LEU A 164 5.71 16.67 7.07
C LEU A 164 4.32 16.43 6.44
N LEU A 165 3.96 15.16 6.22
CA LEU A 165 2.65 14.79 5.70
C LEU A 165 1.53 15.17 6.68
N LEU A 166 1.65 14.83 7.96
CA LEU A 166 0.66 15.19 8.98
C LEU A 166 0.52 16.72 9.11
N ASN A 167 1.61 17.47 9.06
CA ASN A 167 1.56 18.94 9.08
C ASN A 167 0.85 19.52 7.86
N ALA A 168 1.02 18.91 6.68
CA ALA A 168 0.32 19.32 5.47
C ALA A 168 -1.20 19.10 5.60
N LEU A 169 -1.63 18.02 6.24
CA LEU A 169 -3.05 17.72 6.49
C LEU A 169 -3.65 18.56 7.63
N ALA A 170 -2.85 18.87 8.66
CA ALA A 170 -3.27 19.73 9.76
C ALA A 170 -3.48 21.19 9.34
N ASN A 171 -2.72 21.66 8.34
CA ASN A 171 -2.78 23.02 7.82
C ASN A 171 -2.95 23.00 6.28
N PRO A 172 -4.05 22.46 5.75
CA PRO A 172 -4.17 22.12 4.34
C PRO A 172 -4.19 23.37 3.45
N ARG A 173 -4.76 24.48 3.91
CA ARG A 173 -4.72 25.76 3.19
C ARG A 173 -3.31 26.30 3.06
N ALA A 174 -2.61 26.40 4.19
CA ALA A 174 -1.21 26.85 4.20
C ALA A 174 -0.33 25.96 3.31
N PHE A 175 -0.61 24.65 3.29
CA PHE A 175 0.06 23.76 2.37
C PHE A 175 -0.34 24.02 0.92
N PHE A 176 -1.59 23.75 0.50
CA PHE A 176 -2.00 23.72 -0.91
C PHE A 176 -2.25 25.08 -1.59
N GLU A 177 -2.50 26.15 -0.82
CA GLU A 177 -2.79 27.48 -1.37
C GLU A 177 -1.52 28.34 -1.52
N THR A 178 -0.43 27.97 -0.85
CA THR A 178 0.87 28.64 -1.02
C THR A 178 1.51 28.25 -2.36
N GLN A 179 2.01 29.23 -3.12
CA GLN A 179 2.74 28.97 -4.37
C GLN A 179 4.02 28.17 -4.10
N SER A 180 4.20 27.08 -4.84
CA SER A 180 5.49 26.40 -4.96
C SER A 180 6.46 27.19 -5.86
N GLU A 181 7.74 26.83 -5.86
CA GLU A 181 8.71 27.40 -6.81
C GLU A 181 8.28 27.16 -8.26
N ASP A 182 7.76 25.97 -8.58
CA ASP A 182 7.23 25.65 -9.90
C ASP A 182 6.02 26.50 -10.27
N ASP A 183 5.11 26.77 -9.32
CA ASP A 183 3.98 27.68 -9.55
C ASP A 183 4.46 29.10 -9.87
N ARG A 184 5.48 29.59 -9.15
CA ARG A 184 6.10 30.90 -9.40
C ARG A 184 6.72 30.96 -10.78
N LEU A 185 7.46 29.93 -11.17
CA LEU A 185 8.08 29.82 -12.49
C LEU A 185 7.04 29.78 -13.63
N GLN A 186 5.88 29.18 -13.37
CA GLN A 186 4.79 29.07 -14.34
C GLN A 186 3.77 30.23 -14.26
N GLY A 187 3.97 31.20 -13.36
CA GLY A 187 3.02 32.29 -13.12
C GLY A 187 1.64 31.81 -12.66
N LYS A 188 1.57 30.63 -12.02
CA LYS A 188 0.33 29.99 -11.58
C LYS A 188 0.02 30.36 -10.14
N THR A 189 -1.23 30.66 -9.85
CA THR A 189 -1.73 30.83 -8.48
C THR A 189 -2.59 29.63 -8.12
N PRO A 190 -2.26 28.88 -7.05
CA PRO A 190 -3.11 27.79 -6.59
C PRO A 190 -4.52 28.28 -6.28
N ALA A 191 -5.55 27.57 -6.76
CA ALA A 191 -6.93 27.87 -6.40
C ALA A 191 -7.13 27.65 -4.89
N PRO A 192 -7.99 28.43 -4.20
CA PRO A 192 -8.36 28.14 -2.82
C PRO A 192 -8.95 26.74 -2.66
N LEU A 193 -8.77 26.11 -1.51
CA LEU A 193 -9.50 24.89 -1.17
C LEU A 193 -10.96 25.23 -0.84
N ALA A 194 -11.90 24.37 -1.21
CA ALA A 194 -13.25 24.47 -0.67
C ALA A 194 -13.22 24.19 0.84
N ASP A 195 -14.15 24.79 1.60
CA ASP A 195 -14.19 24.63 3.05
C ASP A 195 -14.35 23.16 3.46
N LYS A 196 -15.21 22.43 2.74
CA LYS A 196 -15.38 20.98 2.95
C LYS A 196 -14.07 20.19 2.73
N ASP A 197 -13.30 20.50 1.69
CA ASP A 197 -12.04 19.81 1.39
C ASP A 197 -11.01 20.03 2.51
N ALA A 198 -10.94 21.26 3.01
CA ALA A 198 -10.06 21.60 4.13
C ALA A 198 -10.50 20.86 5.41
N ASP A 199 -11.80 20.82 5.69
CA ASP A 199 -12.35 20.11 6.85
C ASP A 199 -12.12 18.59 6.78
N ASP A 200 -12.26 17.99 5.60
CA ASP A 200 -12.00 16.56 5.39
C ASP A 200 -10.52 16.21 5.59
N LEU A 201 -9.60 17.05 5.11
CA LEU A 201 -8.15 16.86 5.35
C LEU A 201 -7.79 17.00 6.84
N VAL A 202 -8.39 17.98 7.54
CA VAL A 202 -8.20 18.15 8.98
C VAL A 202 -8.77 16.95 9.76
N PHE A 203 -9.91 16.41 9.33
CA PHE A 203 -10.45 15.17 9.91
C PHE A 203 -9.46 14.01 9.79
N VAL A 204 -8.90 13.78 8.59
CA VAL A 204 -7.90 12.73 8.36
C VAL A 204 -6.70 12.90 9.27
N PHE A 205 -6.17 14.13 9.39
CA PHE A 205 -5.09 14.44 10.32
C PHE A 205 -5.44 14.07 11.77
N GLN A 206 -6.58 14.54 12.27
CA GLN A 206 -7.02 14.30 13.65
C GLN A 206 -7.16 12.80 13.92
N ASP A 207 -7.69 12.07 12.94
CA ASP A 207 -7.88 10.64 13.06
C ASP A 207 -6.55 9.89 13.18
N TRP A 208 -5.62 10.15 12.27
CA TRP A 208 -4.31 9.49 12.28
C TRP A 208 -3.45 9.92 13.47
N ALA A 209 -3.54 11.19 13.89
CA ALA A 209 -2.88 11.68 15.09
C ALA A 209 -3.40 10.95 16.35
N ARG A 210 -4.71 10.69 16.43
CA ARG A 210 -5.32 9.89 17.50
C ARG A 210 -4.81 8.44 17.48
N LEU A 211 -4.85 7.77 16.32
CA LEU A 211 -4.34 6.39 16.17
C LEU A 211 -2.87 6.28 16.58
N HIS A 212 -2.06 7.28 16.23
CA HIS A 212 -0.65 7.36 16.64
C HIS A 212 -0.48 7.59 18.14
N ALA A 213 -1.24 8.52 18.73
CA ALA A 213 -1.20 8.82 20.16
C ALA A 213 -1.66 7.63 21.02
N GLU A 214 -2.59 6.81 20.53
CA GLU A 214 -3.07 5.58 21.18
C GLU A 214 -2.11 4.38 20.98
N GLY A 215 -1.00 4.55 20.23
CA GLY A 215 -0.02 3.49 19.98
C GLY A 215 -0.47 2.43 18.97
N GLN A 216 -1.57 2.69 18.26
CA GLN A 216 -2.10 1.81 17.21
C GLN A 216 -1.38 2.00 15.88
N LEU A 217 -0.86 3.20 15.60
CA LEU A 217 -0.07 3.51 14.41
C LEU A 217 1.33 3.97 14.82
N VAL A 218 2.37 3.19 14.54
CA VAL A 218 3.73 3.43 15.06
C VAL A 218 4.77 3.41 13.96
N MET A 219 5.72 4.35 13.98
CA MET A 219 6.91 4.29 13.12
C MET A 219 8.08 3.60 13.82
N ARG A 220 8.68 2.60 13.16
CA ARG A 220 9.90 1.89 13.63
C ARG A 220 10.94 1.83 12.50
N PRO A 221 11.80 2.86 12.34
CA PRO A 221 12.89 2.80 11.38
C PRO A 221 13.90 1.72 11.77
N ASN A 222 14.54 1.12 10.76
CA ASN A 222 15.68 0.22 10.96
C ASN A 222 16.70 0.42 9.84
N ARG A 223 17.99 0.38 10.17
CA ARG A 223 19.08 0.55 9.20
C ARG A 223 19.14 -0.59 8.18
N TYR A 224 18.58 -1.76 8.49
CA TYR A 224 18.55 -2.91 7.61
C TYR A 224 17.78 -2.63 6.30
N TRP A 225 16.76 -1.78 6.33
CA TRP A 225 16.02 -1.41 5.11
C TRP A 225 16.89 -0.72 4.06
N THR A 226 17.98 -0.08 4.51
CA THR A 226 19.01 0.56 3.69
C THR A 226 20.30 -0.27 3.55
N ALA A 227 20.31 -1.52 4.02
CA ALA A 227 21.45 -2.42 3.81
C ALA A 227 21.58 -2.81 2.33
N GLY A 228 22.83 -3.01 1.88
CA GLY A 228 23.15 -3.51 0.56
C GLY A 228 23.02 -5.02 0.50
N GLY A 229 21.94 -5.53 -0.09
CA GLY A 229 21.70 -6.97 -0.18
C GLY A 229 20.21 -7.31 -0.32
N SER A 230 19.95 -8.59 -0.58
CA SER A 230 18.61 -9.15 -0.61
C SER A 230 18.09 -9.42 0.81
N PHE A 231 16.77 -9.47 0.97
CA PHE A 231 16.15 -9.85 2.23
C PHE A 231 16.34 -11.32 2.58
N TRP A 232 16.89 -12.15 1.68
CA TRP A 232 17.32 -13.51 2.01
C TRP A 232 18.36 -13.55 3.13
N ARG A 233 19.10 -12.45 3.32
CA ARG A 233 20.10 -12.32 4.38
C ARG A 233 19.51 -11.84 5.70
N LEU A 234 18.25 -11.40 5.72
CA LEU A 234 17.62 -10.81 6.90
C LEU A 234 17.68 -11.73 8.12
N PRO A 235 17.34 -13.04 8.02
CA PRO A 235 17.39 -13.93 9.17
C PRO A 235 18.80 -14.07 9.78
N SER A 236 19.86 -13.92 8.97
CA SER A 236 21.25 -14.04 9.43
C SER A 236 21.90 -12.71 9.83
N GLU A 237 21.62 -11.63 9.11
CA GLU A 237 22.29 -10.33 9.29
C GLU A 237 21.58 -9.44 10.32
N ALA A 238 20.27 -9.61 10.49
CA ALA A 238 19.48 -8.87 11.47
C ALA A 238 18.43 -9.78 12.14
N PRO A 239 18.88 -10.82 12.88
CA PRO A 239 17.99 -11.81 13.49
C PRO A 239 16.96 -11.17 14.43
N GLU A 240 17.32 -10.12 15.17
CA GLU A 240 16.37 -9.40 16.04
C GLU A 240 15.22 -8.76 15.26
N LEU A 241 15.51 -8.18 14.09
CA LEU A 241 14.48 -7.64 13.21
C LEU A 241 13.61 -8.75 12.62
N HIS A 242 14.23 -9.88 12.24
CA HIS A 242 13.51 -11.04 11.76
C HIS A 242 12.55 -11.59 12.82
N GLU A 243 13.00 -11.77 14.07
CA GLU A 243 12.12 -12.18 15.18
C GLU A 243 11.01 -11.17 15.45
N ASP A 244 11.28 -9.87 15.40
CA ASP A 244 10.25 -8.83 15.54
C ASP A 244 9.18 -8.91 14.42
N LEU A 245 9.58 -9.24 13.19
CA LEU A 245 8.64 -9.40 12.06
C LEU A 245 7.73 -10.63 12.18
N LYS A 246 8.18 -11.70 12.86
CA LYS A 246 7.33 -12.87 13.13
C LYS A 246 6.15 -12.55 14.05
N GLY A 247 6.23 -11.45 14.80
CA GLY A 247 5.11 -10.97 15.62
C GLY A 247 3.99 -10.31 14.81
N ALA A 248 4.17 -10.08 13.51
CA ALA A 248 3.13 -9.53 12.64
C ALA A 248 2.30 -10.66 11.99
N ASP A 249 0.99 -10.50 11.94
CA ASP A 249 0.10 -11.38 11.16
C ASP A 249 0.34 -11.23 9.66
N LEU A 250 0.78 -10.05 9.24
CA LEU A 250 1.14 -9.76 7.85
C LEU A 250 2.19 -8.65 7.76
N VAL A 251 3.24 -8.90 6.98
CA VAL A 251 4.25 -7.89 6.61
C VAL A 251 4.06 -7.54 5.14
N ILE A 252 3.66 -6.29 4.89
CA ILE A 252 3.41 -5.72 3.58
C ILE A 252 4.68 -5.01 3.09
N PHE A 253 5.23 -5.47 1.98
CA PHE A 253 6.39 -4.88 1.30
C PHE A 253 5.92 -4.06 0.10
N LYS A 254 6.05 -2.73 0.21
CA LYS A 254 5.62 -1.79 -0.84
C LYS A 254 6.67 -1.65 -1.93
N GLY A 255 6.23 -1.57 -3.19
CA GLY A 255 7.04 -1.05 -4.28
C GLY A 255 8.10 -2.01 -4.85
N ASP A 256 8.79 -1.52 -5.87
CA ASP A 256 9.66 -2.32 -6.73
C ASP A 256 10.97 -2.73 -6.04
N LEU A 257 11.60 -1.81 -5.28
CA LEU A 257 12.86 -2.09 -4.61
C LEU A 257 12.71 -3.19 -3.55
N ASN A 258 11.63 -3.16 -2.77
CA ASN A 258 11.37 -4.21 -1.78
C ASN A 258 11.13 -5.57 -2.46
N TYR A 259 10.40 -5.62 -3.57
CA TYR A 259 10.23 -6.86 -4.35
C TYR A 259 11.56 -7.40 -4.89
N ARG A 260 12.42 -6.52 -5.42
CA ARG A 260 13.76 -6.90 -5.88
C ARG A 260 14.60 -7.46 -4.73
N LYS A 261 14.57 -6.84 -3.56
CA LYS A 261 15.24 -7.38 -2.36
C LYS A 261 14.65 -8.72 -1.90
N LEU A 262 13.33 -8.90 -1.97
CA LEU A 262 12.66 -10.17 -1.65
C LEU A 262 13.05 -11.31 -2.60
N THR A 263 13.27 -11.01 -3.87
CA THR A 263 13.59 -11.99 -4.93
C THR A 263 15.08 -12.09 -5.25
N GLY A 264 15.93 -11.41 -4.48
CA GLY A 264 17.37 -11.36 -4.72
C GLY A 264 17.81 -10.64 -5.99
N ASP A 265 16.88 -9.92 -6.65
CA ASP A 265 17.08 -9.22 -7.93
C ASP A 265 17.69 -10.14 -9.01
N ALA A 266 17.40 -11.45 -8.92
CA ALA A 266 18.03 -12.47 -9.76
C ALA A 266 17.30 -12.65 -11.10
N ARG A 267 18.00 -13.26 -12.06
CA ARG A 267 17.45 -13.57 -13.39
C ARG A 267 16.62 -14.86 -13.36
N TRP A 268 15.48 -14.79 -12.68
CA TRP A 268 14.56 -15.92 -12.56
C TRP A 268 13.86 -16.27 -13.88
N ASP A 269 13.49 -17.55 -13.98
CA ASP A 269 12.38 -17.97 -14.84
C ASP A 269 11.09 -17.29 -14.32
N PRO A 270 10.32 -16.56 -15.15
CA PRO A 270 9.10 -15.88 -14.71
C PRO A 270 8.07 -16.78 -14.04
N THR A 271 8.09 -18.07 -14.33
CA THR A 271 7.17 -19.07 -13.78
C THR A 271 7.66 -19.66 -12.46
N THR A 272 8.86 -19.29 -12.00
CA THR A 272 9.39 -19.71 -10.68
C THR A 272 8.36 -19.37 -9.60
N PRO A 273 7.97 -20.30 -8.71
CA PRO A 273 7.01 -20.01 -7.65
C PRO A 273 7.48 -18.87 -6.74
N TRP A 274 6.57 -17.97 -6.37
CA TRP A 274 6.85 -16.85 -5.44
C TRP A 274 7.52 -17.33 -4.14
N THR A 275 6.99 -18.40 -3.56
CA THR A 275 7.50 -19.02 -2.33
C THR A 275 8.96 -19.48 -2.45
N ALA A 276 9.37 -19.97 -3.63
CA ALA A 276 10.75 -20.39 -3.88
C ALA A 276 11.69 -19.18 -4.06
N ALA A 277 11.21 -18.14 -4.74
CA ALA A 277 11.99 -16.92 -4.99
C ALA A 277 12.28 -16.10 -3.73
N LEU A 278 11.49 -16.28 -2.66
CA LEU A 278 11.71 -15.65 -1.36
C LEU A 278 12.90 -16.23 -0.58
N GLY A 279 13.39 -17.41 -0.95
CA GLY A 279 14.49 -18.06 -0.25
C GLY A 279 14.22 -18.19 1.26
N PRO A 280 15.15 -17.78 2.14
CA PRO A 280 14.97 -17.83 3.60
C PRO A 280 13.80 -16.99 4.16
N MET A 281 13.22 -16.08 3.37
CA MET A 281 12.02 -15.32 3.75
C MET A 281 10.72 -15.98 3.28
N GLY A 282 10.79 -17.16 2.65
CA GLY A 282 9.65 -17.92 2.17
C GLY A 282 8.97 -18.77 3.26
N PRO A 283 8.29 -19.86 2.89
CA PRO A 283 7.72 -20.81 3.85
C PRO A 283 8.75 -21.32 4.85
N GLY A 284 8.37 -21.41 6.13
CA GLY A 284 9.25 -21.75 7.24
C GLY A 284 10.02 -20.59 7.86
N SER A 285 9.94 -19.36 7.30
CA SER A 285 10.54 -18.17 7.91
C SER A 285 9.82 -17.71 9.18
N GLY A 286 8.56 -18.08 9.37
CA GLY A 286 7.68 -17.55 10.40
C GLY A 286 7.13 -16.16 10.09
N VAL A 287 7.41 -15.59 8.90
CA VAL A 287 6.92 -14.28 8.48
C VAL A 287 5.93 -14.43 7.33
N ASN A 288 4.70 -13.92 7.50
CA ASN A 288 3.75 -13.82 6.40
C ASN A 288 4.10 -12.60 5.54
N VAL A 289 4.52 -12.83 4.29
CA VAL A 289 5.00 -11.79 3.37
C VAL A 289 3.94 -11.52 2.32
N LEU A 290 3.47 -10.28 2.24
CA LEU A 290 2.70 -9.77 1.11
C LEU A 290 3.52 -8.71 0.37
N SER A 291 3.77 -8.89 -0.93
CA SER A 291 4.38 -7.83 -1.74
C SER A 291 3.31 -7.12 -2.56
N LEU A 292 3.26 -5.79 -2.47
CA LEU A 292 2.43 -4.92 -3.30
C LEU A 292 3.36 -4.16 -4.25
N ARG A 293 3.50 -4.68 -5.49
CA ARG A 293 4.53 -4.19 -6.41
C ARG A 293 3.94 -3.79 -7.75
N THR A 294 4.04 -2.50 -8.07
CA THR A 294 4.03 -2.04 -9.46
C THR A 294 5.37 -2.39 -10.12
N CYS A 295 5.35 -3.09 -11.26
CA CYS A 295 6.54 -3.62 -11.93
C CYS A 295 7.39 -2.50 -12.57
N LYS A 296 8.59 -2.26 -12.01
CA LYS A 296 9.54 -1.22 -12.47
C LYS A 296 10.96 -1.79 -12.70
N ALA A 297 11.11 -3.11 -12.84
CA ALA A 297 12.37 -3.80 -13.08
C ALA A 297 12.19 -5.17 -13.74
N ASP A 298 13.25 -5.70 -14.36
CA ASP A 298 13.24 -6.96 -15.13
C ASP A 298 12.82 -8.21 -14.37
N VAL A 299 13.09 -8.25 -13.05
CA VAL A 299 12.78 -9.41 -12.21
C VAL A 299 11.27 -9.56 -12.05
N VAL A 300 10.75 -10.75 -12.29
CA VAL A 300 9.37 -11.15 -12.00
C VAL A 300 9.34 -12.66 -11.82
N VAL A 301 8.48 -13.14 -10.93
CA VAL A 301 8.28 -14.56 -10.64
C VAL A 301 6.78 -14.83 -10.40
N GLY A 302 6.38 -16.10 -10.39
CA GLY A 302 5.02 -16.54 -10.12
C GLY A 302 4.02 -16.35 -11.26
N LEU A 303 4.47 -15.95 -12.46
CA LEU A 303 3.57 -15.78 -13.59
C LEU A 303 3.04 -17.13 -14.10
N PRO A 304 1.80 -17.18 -14.60
CA PRO A 304 1.32 -18.35 -15.34
C PRO A 304 2.20 -18.64 -16.57
N PRO A 305 2.39 -19.93 -16.93
CA PRO A 305 3.11 -20.30 -18.15
C PRO A 305 2.53 -19.58 -19.38
N GLY A 306 3.41 -19.02 -20.23
CA GLY A 306 3.02 -18.27 -21.43
C GLY A 306 2.68 -16.80 -21.20
N LYS A 307 2.53 -16.34 -19.94
CA LYS A 307 2.14 -14.95 -19.67
C LYS A 307 3.25 -13.95 -19.99
N ASP A 308 4.51 -14.28 -19.69
CA ASP A 308 5.65 -13.41 -20.06
C ASP A 308 5.79 -13.31 -21.58
N GLU A 309 5.58 -14.41 -22.31
CA GLU A 309 5.55 -14.44 -23.78
C GLU A 309 4.47 -13.54 -24.35
N GLU A 310 3.24 -13.64 -23.82
CA GLU A 310 2.09 -12.80 -24.21
C GLU A 310 2.40 -11.31 -24.01
N LEU A 311 2.93 -10.96 -22.83
CA LEU A 311 3.24 -9.56 -22.49
C LEU A 311 4.42 -9.02 -23.30
N ARG A 312 5.43 -9.85 -23.62
CA ARG A 312 6.53 -9.42 -24.50
C ARG A 312 6.04 -9.19 -25.93
N ALA A 313 5.02 -9.91 -26.38
CA ALA A 313 4.44 -9.77 -27.72
C ALA A 313 3.61 -8.49 -27.91
N THR A 314 3.25 -7.78 -26.83
CA THR A 314 2.50 -6.52 -26.95
C THR A 314 3.36 -5.39 -27.53
N GLU A 315 2.70 -4.33 -28.00
CA GLU A 315 3.38 -3.08 -28.31
C GLU A 315 4.19 -2.60 -27.08
N ASN A 316 5.47 -2.29 -27.30
CA ASN A 316 6.45 -1.96 -26.25
C ASN A 316 6.74 -3.08 -25.22
N GLY A 317 6.29 -4.32 -25.45
CA GLY A 317 6.48 -5.45 -24.54
C GLY A 317 7.90 -6.02 -24.51
N GLY A 318 8.65 -5.83 -25.60
CA GLY A 318 10.03 -6.30 -25.76
C GLY A 318 10.24 -7.24 -26.95
N GLY A 319 9.17 -7.82 -27.48
CA GLY A 319 9.17 -8.67 -28.67
C GLY A 319 10.27 -9.73 -28.64
N ASN A 320 10.99 -9.86 -29.76
CA ASN A 320 12.06 -10.84 -29.92
C ASN A 320 13.41 -10.43 -29.28
N SER A 321 13.47 -9.28 -28.59
CA SER A 321 14.73 -8.84 -27.95
C SER A 321 15.10 -9.67 -26.71
N GLY A 322 14.16 -10.45 -26.18
CA GLY A 322 14.31 -11.18 -24.92
C GLY A 322 14.25 -10.29 -23.67
N ALA A 323 14.12 -8.96 -23.83
CA ALA A 323 13.93 -8.03 -22.73
C ALA A 323 12.45 -7.98 -22.31
N ARG A 324 12.20 -7.86 -21.00
CA ARG A 324 10.84 -7.70 -20.44
C ARG A 324 10.49 -6.22 -20.34
N ARG A 325 10.38 -5.55 -21.49
CA ARG A 325 10.10 -4.10 -21.49
C ARG A 325 8.78 -3.75 -20.82
N TRP A 326 7.79 -4.63 -20.93
CA TRP A 326 6.53 -4.49 -20.19
C TRP A 326 6.72 -4.35 -18.67
N ALA A 327 7.78 -4.94 -18.09
CA ALA A 327 7.97 -5.08 -16.64
C ALA A 327 8.66 -3.90 -15.95
N PHE A 328 9.09 -2.86 -16.70
CA PHE A 328 9.79 -1.72 -16.09
C PHE A 328 9.14 -0.34 -16.28
N TYR A 329 8.00 -0.24 -16.97
CA TYR A 329 7.27 1.02 -17.16
C TYR A 329 6.23 1.32 -16.07
N GLY A 330 6.03 0.43 -15.10
CA GLY A 330 5.04 0.61 -14.03
C GLY A 330 3.58 0.48 -14.46
N LYS A 331 3.32 -0.13 -15.64
CA LYS A 331 1.97 -0.38 -16.14
C LYS A 331 1.30 -1.60 -15.50
N TRP A 332 2.11 -2.60 -15.16
CA TRP A 332 1.65 -3.87 -14.61
C TRP A 332 2.01 -3.97 -13.14
N ALA A 333 1.26 -4.76 -12.40
CA ALA A 333 1.52 -5.01 -10.99
C ALA A 333 1.38 -6.49 -10.64
N VAL A 334 1.96 -6.85 -9.50
CA VAL A 334 1.79 -8.16 -8.87
C VAL A 334 1.53 -7.96 -7.39
N VAL A 335 0.62 -8.78 -6.86
CA VAL A 335 0.31 -8.91 -5.45
C VAL A 335 0.53 -10.36 -5.05
N CYS A 336 1.64 -10.62 -4.37
CA CYS A 336 2.10 -11.98 -4.07
C CYS A 336 2.15 -12.22 -2.57
N LEU A 337 1.42 -13.24 -2.09
CA LEU A 337 1.40 -13.66 -0.70
C LEU A 337 2.23 -14.94 -0.51
N SER A 338 3.06 -14.97 0.53
CA SER A 338 3.66 -16.19 1.07
C SER A 338 3.34 -16.27 2.55
N ARG A 339 2.83 -17.42 2.99
CA ARG A 339 2.68 -17.71 4.43
C ARG A 339 4.01 -18.19 5.01
N GLY A 340 4.30 -17.78 6.24
CA GLY A 340 5.56 -18.09 6.92
C GLY A 340 5.60 -19.46 7.60
N SER A 341 4.45 -20.12 7.76
CA SER A 341 4.29 -21.43 8.42
C SER A 341 4.62 -22.62 7.53
#